data_AF-A0A936H9K9-F1
#
_entry.id   AF-A0A936H9K9-F1
#
_cell.length_a   1.000
_cell.length_b   1.000
_cell.length_c   1.000
_cell.angle_alpha   90.00
_cell.angle_beta   90.00
_cell.angle_gamma   90.00
#
_symmetry.space_group_name_H-M   'P 1'
#
loop_
_entity.id
_entity.type
_entity.pdbx_description
1 polymer ?
#
loop_
_entity_poly.entity_id
_entity_poly.type
_entity_poly.pdbx_seq_one_letter_code
_entity_poly.pdbx_strand_id
1 'polypeptide(L)'
;MDIQKNRFVVQVIGWGVGGERWMVDRYNIKWASRDGEVAAVTVAPASRLEDWNLITTDVIGKPYPLAWDGSRGLLPALTAYDTAGEAGATEQAYRYYRQLRKDGLAGKVMPIKGGSGLSGPRLQLTYPDSTTRNDRKANARGEVPVYILNTTALKDAIAGGLGRQEAGPGYTHFPDWLGDWFFDEMAAEVRTAKGWENPAKRRNEALDLMAYNLAAFLKLNGETLNWERPPAWADPDRAAIPLATDAIPPPPKPAAKRWNALLDLKSTRAEDLL
;
A
#
# COMPACT_ATOMS: atom_id res chain seq x y z
N MET A 1 -1.98 -3.10 1.16
CA MET A 1 -2.64 -2.73 2.42
C MET A 1 -2.43 -3.84 3.41
N ASP A 2 -2.12 -3.48 4.64
CA ASP A 2 -1.86 -4.41 5.72
C ASP A 2 -2.95 -4.28 6.79
N ILE A 3 -3.42 -5.42 7.29
CA ILE A 3 -4.60 -5.53 8.14
C ILE A 3 -4.13 -5.74 9.57
N GLN A 4 -4.28 -4.70 10.39
CA GLN A 4 -3.87 -4.72 11.79
C GLN A 4 -5.09 -4.80 12.69
N LYS A 5 -4.88 -5.19 13.95
CA LYS A 5 -5.95 -5.38 14.95
C LYS A 5 -6.93 -4.20 15.05
N ASN A 6 -6.42 -2.97 14.93
CA ASN A 6 -7.18 -1.75 15.19
C ASN A 6 -7.05 -0.69 14.08
N ARG A 7 -6.54 -1.10 12.90
CA ARG A 7 -6.33 -0.19 11.78
C ARG A 7 -6.15 -0.93 10.46
N PHE A 8 -6.45 -0.27 9.37
CA PHE A 8 -5.93 -0.63 8.05
C PHE A 8 -4.76 0.28 7.71
N VAL A 9 -3.62 -0.31 7.35
CA VAL A 9 -2.41 0.41 7.00
C VAL A 9 -2.32 0.49 5.48
N VAL A 10 -2.51 1.69 4.93
CA VAL A 10 -2.65 1.92 3.49
C VAL A 10 -1.43 2.65 2.95
N GLN A 11 -0.94 2.19 1.81
CA GLN A 11 0.14 2.79 1.05
C GLN A 11 -0.21 2.74 -0.44
N VAL A 12 -0.11 3.89 -1.11
CA VAL A 12 -0.46 4.06 -2.51
C VAL A 12 0.80 4.40 -3.29
N ILE A 13 1.05 3.62 -4.34
CA ILE A 13 2.20 3.77 -5.22
C ILE A 13 1.68 3.98 -6.65
N GLY A 14 2.19 5.01 -7.31
CA GLY A 14 2.06 5.20 -8.76
C GLY A 14 3.21 4.49 -9.48
N TRP A 15 2.93 3.87 -10.62
CA TRP A 15 3.93 3.16 -11.43
C TRP A 15 4.05 3.79 -12.81
N GLY A 16 5.28 3.93 -13.28
CA GLY A 16 5.62 4.40 -14.61
C GLY A 16 6.44 3.39 -15.40
N VAL A 17 6.95 3.85 -16.54
CA VAL A 17 7.73 3.05 -17.49
C VAL A 17 8.95 2.43 -16.81
N GLY A 18 9.25 1.16 -17.14
CA GLY A 18 10.42 0.45 -16.59
C GLY A 18 10.32 0.17 -15.09
N GLY A 19 9.14 0.25 -14.49
CA GLY A 19 8.94 -0.02 -13.07
C GLY A 19 9.47 1.08 -12.15
N GLU A 20 9.70 2.28 -12.68
CA GLU A 20 9.85 3.50 -11.87
C GLU A 20 8.56 3.75 -11.08
N ARG A 21 8.68 4.24 -9.85
CA ARG A 21 7.53 4.30 -8.93
C ARG A 21 7.55 5.53 -8.01
N TRP A 22 6.37 5.99 -7.63
CA TRP A 22 6.16 7.16 -6.79
C TRP A 22 5.34 6.79 -5.57
N MET A 23 5.83 7.12 -4.37
CA MET A 23 4.99 7.10 -3.18
C MET A 23 3.99 8.24 -3.24
N VAL A 24 2.71 7.90 -3.38
CA VAL A 24 1.61 8.87 -3.55
C VAL A 24 0.98 9.21 -2.20
N ASP A 25 0.72 8.19 -1.37
CA ASP A 25 0.03 8.39 -0.10
C ASP A 25 0.35 7.25 0.89
N ARG A 26 0.30 7.56 2.18
CA ARG A 26 0.53 6.62 3.27
C ARG A 26 -0.27 7.08 4.50
N TYR A 27 -1.30 6.31 4.85
CA TYR A 27 -2.21 6.65 5.94
C TYR A 27 -2.73 5.41 6.66
N ASN A 28 -3.43 5.63 7.76
CA ASN A 28 -4.11 4.59 8.52
C ASN A 28 -5.61 4.89 8.58
N ILE A 29 -6.44 3.91 8.26
CA ILE A 29 -7.88 3.95 8.54
C ILE A 29 -8.05 3.35 9.93
N LYS A 30 -8.35 4.20 10.92
CA LYS A 30 -8.48 3.80 12.34
C LYS A 30 -9.91 3.90 12.85
N TRP A 31 -10.73 4.71 12.20
CA TRP A 31 -12.03 5.14 12.71
C TRP A 31 -13.12 4.80 11.71
N ALA A 32 -14.25 4.33 12.22
CA ALA A 32 -15.44 4.05 11.46
C ALA A 32 -16.63 4.76 12.09
N SER A 33 -17.44 5.42 11.25
CA SER A 33 -18.76 5.92 11.67
C SER A 33 -19.74 4.76 11.76
N ARG A 34 -20.69 4.86 12.70
CA ARG A 34 -21.71 3.84 12.94
C ARG A 34 -23.08 4.48 13.08
N ASP A 35 -24.09 3.81 12.55
CA ASP A 35 -25.46 4.23 12.72
C ASP A 35 -25.84 4.22 14.21
N GLY A 36 -26.34 5.35 14.69
CA GLY A 36 -26.72 5.53 16.09
C GLY A 36 -25.59 5.89 17.06
N GLU A 37 -24.33 5.94 16.59
CA GLU A 37 -23.22 6.42 17.42
C GLU A 37 -22.87 7.88 17.07
N VAL A 38 -22.69 8.69 18.11
CA VAL A 38 -22.38 10.12 17.98
C VAL A 38 -20.90 10.34 17.62
N ALA A 39 -20.03 9.40 18.00
CA ALA A 39 -18.59 9.48 17.77
C ALA A 39 -18.11 8.26 16.98
N ALA A 40 -17.09 8.46 16.14
CA ALA A 40 -16.46 7.36 15.41
C ALA A 40 -15.76 6.40 16.38
N VAL A 41 -15.87 5.10 16.09
CA VAL A 41 -15.25 4.03 16.87
C VAL A 41 -14.07 3.43 16.14
N THR A 42 -13.16 2.83 16.91
CA THR A 42 -12.00 2.15 16.33
C THR A 42 -12.43 0.96 15.48
N VAL A 43 -11.82 0.80 14.31
CA VAL A 43 -12.05 -0.36 13.45
C VAL A 43 -11.61 -1.65 14.15
N ALA A 44 -12.36 -2.73 13.94
CA ALA A 44 -12.08 -4.05 14.48
C ALA A 44 -12.16 -5.11 13.36
N PRO A 45 -11.15 -5.19 12.47
CA PRO A 45 -11.22 -5.99 11.24
C PRO A 45 -11.44 -7.49 11.47
N ALA A 46 -11.07 -8.02 12.64
CA ALA A 46 -11.26 -9.43 12.98
C ALA A 46 -12.71 -9.78 13.33
N SER A 47 -13.48 -8.84 13.87
CA SER A 47 -14.83 -9.09 14.40
C SER A 47 -15.94 -8.42 13.59
N ARG A 48 -15.64 -7.36 12.83
CA ARG A 48 -16.62 -6.56 12.09
C ARG A 48 -16.35 -6.62 10.60
N LEU A 49 -17.33 -7.08 9.82
CA LEU A 49 -17.22 -7.10 8.36
C LEU A 49 -17.43 -5.71 7.77
N GLU A 50 -18.33 -4.93 8.37
CA GLU A 50 -18.67 -3.57 7.98
C GLU A 50 -17.46 -2.61 7.95
N ASP A 51 -16.43 -2.87 8.77
CA ASP A 51 -15.17 -2.10 8.72
C ASP A 51 -14.39 -2.30 7.42
N TRP A 52 -14.54 -3.47 6.78
CA TRP A 52 -13.89 -3.72 5.50
C TRP A 52 -14.50 -2.88 4.38
N ASN A 53 -15.73 -2.38 4.53
CA ASN A 53 -16.33 -1.48 3.54
C ASN A 53 -15.58 -0.15 3.43
N LEU A 54 -14.82 0.25 4.45
CA LEU A 54 -13.92 1.41 4.38
C LEU A 54 -12.81 1.22 3.34
N ILE A 55 -12.45 -0.02 3.01
CA ILE A 55 -11.53 -0.29 1.91
C ILE A 55 -12.19 0.07 0.58
N THR A 56 -13.49 -0.20 0.42
CA THR A 56 -14.23 0.19 -0.79
C THR A 56 -14.31 1.71 -0.91
N THR A 57 -14.70 2.41 0.15
CA THR A 57 -14.94 3.87 0.11
C THR A 57 -13.64 4.67 0.15
N ASP A 58 -12.73 4.33 1.06
CA ASP A 58 -11.59 5.18 1.43
C ASP A 58 -10.29 4.71 0.78
N VAL A 59 -10.31 3.61 0.02
CA VAL A 59 -9.16 3.11 -0.74
C VAL A 59 -9.52 2.92 -2.21
N ILE A 60 -10.40 1.97 -2.55
CA ILE A 60 -10.76 1.66 -3.96
C ILE A 60 -11.42 2.86 -4.63
N GLY A 61 -12.30 3.55 -3.88
CA GLY A 61 -13.05 4.72 -4.34
C GLY A 61 -12.36 6.05 -4.11
N LYS A 62 -11.15 6.11 -3.54
CA LYS A 62 -10.44 7.36 -3.23
C LYS A 62 -9.65 7.83 -4.45
N PRO A 63 -10.02 8.94 -5.11
CA PRO A 63 -9.26 9.44 -6.24
C PRO A 63 -8.05 10.25 -5.80
N TYR A 64 -7.00 10.21 -6.62
CA TYR A 64 -5.78 10.99 -6.47
C TYR A 64 -5.67 12.01 -7.61
N PRO A 65 -5.59 13.33 -7.31
CA PRO A 65 -5.51 14.36 -8.34
C PRO A 65 -4.30 14.20 -9.25
N LEU A 66 -4.45 14.57 -10.52
CA LEU A 66 -3.30 14.65 -11.44
C LEU A 66 -2.46 15.87 -11.10
N ALA A 67 -1.13 15.73 -11.14
CA ALA A 67 -0.21 16.82 -10.81
C ALA A 67 -0.32 18.01 -11.77
N TRP A 68 -0.72 17.77 -13.02
CA TRP A 68 -0.90 18.79 -14.06
C TRP A 68 -2.36 19.23 -14.26
N ASP A 69 -3.32 18.53 -13.66
CA ASP A 69 -4.76 18.86 -13.75
C ASP A 69 -5.48 18.43 -12.46
N GLY A 70 -5.57 19.36 -11.51
CA GLY A 70 -6.23 19.12 -10.22
C GLY A 70 -7.75 18.95 -10.31
N SER A 71 -8.37 19.18 -11.47
CA SER A 71 -9.82 18.95 -11.67
C SER A 71 -10.17 17.49 -11.97
N ARG A 72 -9.14 16.66 -12.24
CA ARG A 72 -9.29 15.24 -12.55
C ARG A 72 -8.38 14.41 -11.65
N GLY A 73 -8.75 13.15 -11.46
CA GLY A 73 -7.95 12.23 -10.65
C GLY A 73 -8.10 10.78 -11.05
N LEU A 74 -7.16 9.96 -10.58
CA LEU A 74 -7.10 8.53 -10.82
C LEU A 74 -7.54 7.77 -9.58
N LEU A 75 -8.38 6.76 -9.79
CA LEU A 75 -8.65 5.76 -8.77
C LEU A 75 -7.56 4.68 -8.77
N PRO A 76 -7.28 4.02 -7.64
CA PRO A 76 -6.40 2.86 -7.63
C PRO A 76 -6.83 1.80 -8.66
N ALA A 77 -5.88 1.39 -9.51
CA ALA A 77 -6.13 0.34 -10.49
C ALA A 77 -6.42 -1.01 -9.81
N LEU A 78 -5.70 -1.30 -8.72
CA LEU A 78 -5.78 -2.55 -7.96
C LEU A 78 -5.34 -2.33 -6.51
N THR A 79 -6.06 -2.93 -5.56
CA THR A 79 -5.73 -2.90 -4.12
C THR A 79 -5.37 -4.29 -3.63
N ALA A 80 -4.08 -4.52 -3.34
CA ALA A 80 -3.64 -5.74 -2.65
C ALA A 80 -3.85 -5.61 -1.13
N TYR A 81 -4.40 -6.65 -0.50
CA TYR A 81 -4.59 -6.68 0.95
C TYR A 81 -4.25 -8.04 1.56
N ASP A 82 -3.55 -8.02 2.70
CA ASP A 82 -3.16 -9.25 3.39
C ASP A 82 -4.37 -9.97 3.99
N THR A 83 -4.42 -11.28 3.74
CA THR A 83 -5.44 -12.18 4.30
C THR A 83 -4.95 -12.87 5.57
N ALA A 84 -3.65 -12.82 5.86
CA ALA A 84 -3.03 -13.38 7.06
C ALA A 84 -3.00 -12.34 8.18
N GLY A 85 -4.02 -12.33 9.05
CA GLY A 85 -4.10 -11.44 10.21
C GLY A 85 -4.38 -12.18 11.52
N GLU A 86 -4.78 -11.43 12.56
CA GLU A 86 -5.27 -11.98 13.84
C GLU A 86 -6.39 -13.01 13.60
N ALA A 87 -6.57 -13.96 14.54
CA ALA A 87 -7.63 -14.96 14.46
C ALA A 87 -8.99 -14.28 14.20
N GLY A 88 -9.66 -14.68 13.10
CA GLY A 88 -10.92 -14.09 12.62
C GLY A 88 -10.77 -13.15 11.43
N ALA A 89 -9.66 -12.40 11.31
CA ALA A 89 -9.46 -11.45 10.20
C ALA A 89 -9.40 -12.14 8.82
N THR A 90 -8.83 -13.35 8.74
CA THR A 90 -8.81 -14.14 7.50
C THR A 90 -10.22 -14.52 7.02
N GLU A 91 -11.14 -14.82 7.93
CA GLU A 91 -12.51 -15.16 7.54
C GLU A 91 -13.24 -13.91 7.02
N GLN A 92 -13.06 -12.77 7.69
CA GLN A 92 -13.63 -11.50 7.26
C GLN A 92 -13.06 -11.05 5.91
N ALA A 93 -11.76 -11.22 5.68
CA ALA A 93 -11.10 -10.98 4.40
C ALA A 93 -11.77 -11.74 3.23
N TYR A 94 -12.15 -13.00 3.46
CA TYR A 94 -12.83 -13.83 2.47
C TYR A 94 -14.30 -13.46 2.30
N ARG A 95 -14.99 -13.10 3.39
CA ARG A 95 -16.38 -12.59 3.33
C ARG A 95 -16.43 -11.28 2.54
N TYR A 96 -15.50 -10.37 2.79
CA TYR A 96 -15.37 -9.11 2.07
C TYR A 96 -15.10 -9.32 0.57
N TYR A 97 -14.19 -10.23 0.21
CA TYR A 97 -13.98 -10.58 -1.21
C TYR A 97 -15.27 -11.08 -1.88
N ARG A 98 -16.04 -11.95 -1.20
CA ARG A 98 -17.31 -12.44 -1.74
C ARG A 98 -18.33 -11.34 -1.91
N GLN A 99 -18.35 -10.34 -1.03
CA GLN A 99 -19.19 -9.15 -1.17
C GLN A 99 -18.77 -8.35 -2.41
N LEU A 100 -17.49 -8.00 -2.55
CA LEU A 100 -16.98 -7.32 -3.74
C LEU A 100 -17.23 -8.08 -5.03
N ARG A 101 -17.22 -9.43 -5.00
CA ARG A 101 -17.57 -10.25 -6.17
C ARG A 101 -19.03 -10.08 -6.57
N LYS A 102 -19.96 -10.01 -5.62
CA LYS A 102 -21.38 -9.73 -5.89
C LYS A 102 -21.57 -8.30 -6.42
N ASP A 103 -20.78 -7.37 -5.91
CA ASP A 103 -20.84 -5.95 -6.29
C ASP A 103 -20.09 -5.64 -7.61
N GLY A 104 -19.50 -6.65 -8.26
CA GLY A 104 -18.72 -6.47 -9.50
C GLY A 104 -17.35 -5.83 -9.32
N LEU A 105 -16.90 -5.64 -8.08
CA LEU A 105 -15.65 -4.97 -7.69
C LEU A 105 -14.49 -5.93 -7.40
N ALA A 106 -14.69 -7.24 -7.47
CA ALA A 106 -13.61 -8.21 -7.21
C ALA A 106 -12.35 -8.01 -8.07
N GLY A 107 -12.49 -7.48 -9.29
CA GLY A 107 -11.35 -7.14 -10.16
C GLY A 107 -10.47 -6.00 -9.64
N LYS A 108 -10.97 -5.19 -8.70
CA LYS A 108 -10.26 -4.07 -8.06
C LYS A 108 -9.44 -4.49 -6.84
N VAL A 109 -9.53 -5.75 -6.41
CA VAL A 109 -8.80 -6.24 -5.26
C VAL A 109 -7.92 -7.45 -5.58
N MET A 110 -6.92 -7.66 -4.74
CA MET A 110 -6.01 -8.79 -4.80
C MET A 110 -5.79 -9.29 -3.37
N PRO A 111 -6.55 -10.30 -2.91
CA PRO A 111 -6.26 -10.97 -1.66
C PRO A 111 -4.89 -11.64 -1.76
N ILE A 112 -3.98 -11.31 -0.85
CA ILE A 112 -2.60 -11.83 -0.84
C ILE A 112 -2.31 -12.58 0.46
N LYS A 113 -1.26 -13.39 0.41
CA LYS A 113 -0.67 -14.03 1.58
C LYS A 113 0.84 -14.19 1.38
N GLY A 114 1.63 -13.94 2.41
CA GLY A 114 3.06 -14.24 2.40
C GLY A 114 3.32 -15.75 2.25
N GLY A 115 4.10 -16.13 1.24
CA GLY A 115 4.66 -17.47 1.11
C GLY A 115 5.91 -17.65 1.97
N SER A 116 6.15 -18.88 2.44
CA SER A 116 7.36 -19.22 3.22
C SER A 116 8.49 -19.82 2.37
N GLY A 117 8.26 -20.00 1.06
CA GLY A 117 9.23 -20.60 0.14
C GLY A 117 10.20 -19.56 -0.42
N LEU A 118 11.50 -19.86 -0.38
CA LEU A 118 12.53 -19.06 -1.04
C LEU A 118 12.56 -19.26 -2.55
N SER A 119 12.19 -20.47 -2.99
CA SER A 119 12.09 -20.83 -4.40
C SER A 119 10.64 -20.77 -4.87
N GLY A 120 10.44 -20.28 -6.08
CA GLY A 120 9.12 -20.17 -6.71
C GLY A 120 8.90 -18.84 -7.42
N PRO A 121 7.81 -18.72 -8.20
CA PRO A 121 7.48 -17.49 -8.90
C PRO A 121 7.23 -16.35 -7.91
N ARG A 122 7.43 -15.10 -8.35
CA ARG A 122 7.12 -13.91 -7.54
C ARG A 122 5.67 -13.88 -7.06
N LEU A 123 4.76 -14.40 -7.89
CA LEU A 123 3.34 -14.53 -7.62
C LEU A 123 2.85 -15.94 -7.97
N GLN A 124 2.08 -16.55 -7.08
CA GLN A 124 1.38 -17.79 -7.35
C GLN A 124 -0.10 -17.63 -6.99
N LEU A 125 -0.98 -17.76 -7.98
CA LEU A 125 -2.42 -17.79 -7.74
C LEU A 125 -2.83 -19.16 -7.17
N THR A 126 -3.57 -19.13 -6.06
CA THR A 126 -4.15 -20.32 -5.44
C THR A 126 -5.62 -20.07 -5.12
N TYR A 127 -6.38 -21.15 -4.98
CA TYR A 127 -7.76 -21.12 -4.49
C TYR A 127 -7.80 -22.00 -3.25
N PRO A 128 -7.63 -21.42 -2.05
CA PRO A 128 -7.65 -22.22 -0.82
C PRO A 128 -8.97 -22.96 -0.68
N ASP A 129 -8.87 -24.29 -0.55
CA ASP A 129 -10.00 -25.15 -0.22
C ASP A 129 -9.80 -25.71 1.19
N SER A 130 -10.65 -25.27 2.12
CA SER A 130 -10.60 -25.69 3.52
C SER A 130 -11.57 -26.83 3.82
N THR A 131 -12.30 -27.35 2.83
CA THR A 131 -13.33 -28.38 3.05
C THR A 131 -12.75 -29.73 3.49
N THR A 132 -11.44 -29.92 3.32
CA THR A 132 -10.73 -31.19 3.64
C THR A 132 -9.90 -31.14 4.93
N ARG A 133 -9.82 -30.01 5.63
CA ARG A 133 -9.02 -29.85 6.87
C ARG A 133 -9.90 -29.56 8.09
N ASN A 134 -10.02 -30.57 8.97
CA ASN A 134 -10.82 -30.51 10.20
C ASN A 134 -10.36 -29.43 11.22
N ASP A 135 -9.14 -28.90 11.09
CA ASP A 135 -8.52 -27.96 12.04
C ASP A 135 -8.72 -26.48 11.69
N ARG A 136 -9.19 -26.15 10.48
CA ARG A 136 -9.40 -24.76 10.04
C ARG A 136 -10.76 -24.59 9.40
N LYS A 137 -11.75 -24.25 10.23
CA LYS A 137 -13.12 -23.84 9.84
C LYS A 137 -13.21 -22.50 9.09
N ALA A 138 -12.14 -22.04 8.45
CA ALA A 138 -12.23 -20.88 7.57
C ALA A 138 -12.87 -21.34 6.27
N ASN A 139 -14.21 -21.38 6.20
CA ASN A 139 -15.06 -21.84 5.09
C ASN A 139 -14.65 -21.24 3.71
N ALA A 140 -13.52 -21.66 3.16
CA ALA A 140 -13.01 -21.28 1.85
C ALA A 140 -13.35 -22.46 0.94
N ARG A 141 -14.45 -22.33 0.20
CA ARG A 141 -14.93 -23.35 -0.76
C ARG A 141 -14.19 -23.29 -2.11
N GLY A 142 -12.91 -22.93 -2.12
CA GLY A 142 -12.16 -22.70 -3.37
C GLY A 142 -12.65 -21.51 -4.22
N GLU A 143 -13.53 -20.65 -3.67
CA GLU A 143 -14.16 -19.53 -4.41
C GLU A 143 -13.36 -18.23 -4.39
N VAL A 144 -12.42 -18.10 -3.45
CA VAL A 144 -11.65 -16.87 -3.21
C VAL A 144 -10.23 -17.07 -3.73
N PRO A 145 -9.79 -16.31 -4.74
CA PRO A 145 -8.41 -16.34 -5.19
C PRO A 145 -7.51 -15.70 -4.14
N VAL A 146 -6.44 -16.38 -3.78
CA VAL A 146 -5.38 -15.84 -2.91
C VAL A 146 -4.06 -15.96 -3.65
N TYR A 147 -3.38 -14.83 -3.78
CA TYR A 147 -2.06 -14.74 -4.37
C TYR A 147 -1.00 -14.96 -3.29
N ILE A 148 -0.29 -16.07 -3.39
CA ILE A 148 0.86 -16.36 -2.54
C ILE A 148 2.06 -15.59 -3.09
N LEU A 149 2.63 -14.74 -2.24
CA LEU A 149 3.75 -13.86 -2.60
C LEU A 149 5.08 -14.51 -2.21
N ASN A 150 6.04 -14.54 -3.14
CA ASN A 150 7.44 -14.76 -2.77
C ASN A 150 8.00 -13.44 -2.24
N THR A 151 7.79 -13.20 -0.94
CA THR A 151 8.16 -11.96 -0.26
C THR A 151 9.65 -11.67 -0.37
N THR A 152 10.50 -12.70 -0.33
CA THR A 152 11.95 -12.55 -0.51
C THR A 152 12.27 -11.95 -1.88
N ALA A 153 11.79 -12.56 -2.97
CA ALA A 153 12.07 -12.08 -4.32
C ALA A 153 11.50 -10.67 -4.58
N LEU A 154 10.33 -10.35 -4.02
CA LEU A 154 9.72 -9.03 -4.14
C LEU A 154 10.51 -7.96 -3.36
N LYS A 155 10.92 -8.26 -2.12
CA LYS A 155 11.73 -7.35 -1.30
C LYS A 155 13.14 -7.17 -1.88
N ASP A 156 13.75 -8.23 -2.41
CA ASP A 156 15.03 -8.14 -3.14
C ASP A 156 14.94 -7.16 -4.33
N ALA A 157 13.84 -7.22 -5.10
CA ALA A 157 13.61 -6.29 -6.21
C ALA A 157 13.41 -4.83 -5.75
N ILE A 158 12.66 -4.62 -4.66
CA ILE A 158 12.50 -3.29 -4.06
C ILE A 158 13.84 -2.75 -3.57
N ALA A 159 14.58 -3.54 -2.78
CA ALA A 159 15.88 -3.16 -2.23
C ALA A 159 16.89 -2.81 -3.33
N GLY A 160 16.94 -3.59 -4.42
CA GLY A 160 17.77 -3.28 -5.58
C GLY A 160 17.44 -1.93 -6.22
N GLY A 161 16.16 -1.54 -6.25
CA GLY A 161 15.71 -0.24 -6.76
C GLY A 161 16.05 0.94 -5.84
N LEU A 162 16.06 0.72 -4.51
CA LEU A 162 16.38 1.76 -3.51
C LEU A 162 17.85 2.21 -3.57
N GLY A 163 18.75 1.38 -4.12
CA GLY A 163 20.16 1.75 -4.30
C GLY A 163 20.41 2.73 -5.46
N ARG A 164 19.40 3.03 -6.29
CA ARG A 164 19.54 3.95 -7.43
C ARG A 164 19.55 5.40 -6.94
N GLN A 165 20.46 6.21 -7.47
CA GLN A 165 20.56 7.64 -7.14
C GLN A 165 19.84 8.55 -8.14
N GLU A 166 19.62 8.06 -9.37
CA GLU A 166 19.01 8.82 -10.46
C GLU A 166 17.65 8.24 -10.86
N ALA A 167 16.75 9.14 -11.23
CA ALA A 167 15.43 8.81 -11.76
C ALA A 167 15.53 7.92 -13.02
N GLY A 168 14.52 7.08 -13.23
CA GLY A 168 14.45 6.11 -14.32
C GLY A 168 14.04 4.70 -13.88
N PRO A 169 14.25 3.68 -14.73
CA PRO A 169 13.73 2.33 -14.52
C PRO A 169 14.08 1.76 -13.14
N GLY A 170 13.05 1.45 -12.34
CA GLY A 170 13.20 0.86 -11.01
C GLY A 170 13.50 1.85 -9.87
N TYR A 171 13.65 3.15 -10.14
CA TYR A 171 13.83 4.20 -9.13
C TYR A 171 12.55 4.42 -8.32
N THR A 172 12.71 4.83 -7.04
CA THR A 172 11.59 5.12 -6.14
C THR A 172 11.62 6.58 -5.72
N HIS A 173 10.58 7.32 -6.09
CA HIS A 173 10.38 8.71 -5.69
C HIS A 173 9.66 8.75 -4.34
N PHE A 174 10.34 9.31 -3.34
CA PHE A 174 9.78 9.55 -2.01
C PHE A 174 9.43 11.03 -1.84
N PRO A 175 8.22 11.36 -1.38
CA PRO A 175 7.83 12.74 -1.13
C PRO A 175 8.37 13.26 0.21
N ASP A 176 8.55 14.58 0.28
CA ASP A 176 9.15 15.27 1.43
C ASP A 176 8.34 15.21 2.73
N TRP A 177 7.06 14.81 2.66
CA TRP A 177 6.20 14.70 3.84
C TRP A 177 6.41 13.39 4.63
N LEU A 178 7.15 12.44 4.07
CA LEU A 178 7.53 11.23 4.80
C LEU A 178 8.54 11.56 5.89
N GLY A 179 8.24 11.15 7.12
CA GLY A 179 9.15 11.28 8.25
C GLY A 179 10.02 10.04 8.44
N ASP A 180 10.99 10.15 9.35
CA ASP A 180 11.95 9.10 9.69
C ASP A 180 11.28 7.75 10.00
N TRP A 181 10.11 7.78 10.64
CA TRP A 181 9.32 6.58 10.96
C TRP A 181 9.07 5.67 9.75
N PHE A 182 8.92 6.23 8.54
CA PHE A 182 8.69 5.45 7.33
C PHE A 182 9.98 4.75 6.90
N PHE A 183 11.10 5.46 6.96
CA PHE A 183 12.41 4.92 6.60
C PHE A 183 12.91 3.90 7.64
N ASP A 184 12.56 4.10 8.91
CA ASP A 184 12.75 3.11 9.97
C ASP A 184 11.98 1.81 9.68
N GLU A 185 10.72 1.91 9.21
CA GLU A 185 9.93 0.74 8.78
C GLU A 185 10.55 0.08 7.53
N MET A 186 11.06 0.86 6.57
CA MET A 186 11.74 0.34 5.37
C MET A 186 13.04 -0.42 5.71
N ALA A 187 13.76 0.02 6.75
CA ALA A 187 15.03 -0.55 7.20
C ALA A 187 14.88 -1.56 8.35
N ALA A 188 13.65 -1.88 8.77
CA ALA A 188 13.40 -2.74 9.92
C ALA A 188 13.84 -4.19 9.71
N GLU A 189 13.87 -4.64 8.45
CA GLU A 189 14.27 -5.99 8.07
C GLU A 189 15.66 -6.04 7.45
N VAL A 190 16.36 -7.14 7.71
CA VAL A 190 17.68 -7.42 7.16
C VAL A 190 17.61 -8.67 6.27
N ARG A 191 18.26 -8.60 5.11
CA ARG A 191 18.38 -9.74 4.20
C ARG A 191 19.37 -10.77 4.73
N THR A 192 18.89 -11.96 5.08
CA THR A 192 19.66 -13.15 5.49
C THR A 192 19.63 -14.21 4.40
N ALA A 193 20.41 -15.29 4.51
CA ALA A 193 20.35 -16.42 3.56
C ALA A 193 18.95 -17.09 3.49
N LYS A 194 18.14 -16.95 4.55
CA LYS A 194 16.80 -17.57 4.66
C LYS A 194 15.67 -16.66 4.18
N GLY A 195 15.96 -15.41 3.83
CA GLY A 195 14.97 -14.42 3.42
C GLY A 195 15.18 -13.09 4.14
N TRP A 196 14.13 -12.28 4.21
CA TRP A 196 14.15 -11.04 4.98
C TRP A 196 13.65 -11.31 6.40
N GLU A 197 14.42 -10.90 7.41
CA GLU A 197 14.13 -11.14 8.81
C GLU A 197 14.07 -9.81 9.57
N ASN A 198 13.16 -9.73 10.55
CA ASN A 198 13.02 -8.57 11.43
C ASN A 198 13.57 -8.90 12.83
N PRO A 199 14.91 -8.86 13.03
CA PRO A 199 15.54 -9.35 14.26
C PRO A 199 15.13 -8.52 15.48
N ALA A 200 14.92 -7.22 15.28
CA ALA A 200 14.53 -6.29 16.34
C ALA A 200 13.01 -6.26 16.60
N LYS A 201 12.21 -7.04 15.84
CA LYS A 201 10.74 -7.05 15.88
C LYS A 201 10.14 -5.64 15.83
N ARG A 202 10.75 -4.76 15.03
CA ARG A 202 10.29 -3.39 14.81
C ARG A 202 9.07 -3.40 13.90
N ARG A 203 8.39 -2.27 13.81
CA ARG A 203 7.40 -2.05 12.74
C ARG A 203 8.11 -2.10 11.39
N ASN A 204 7.53 -2.80 10.43
CA ASN A 204 8.09 -3.09 9.10
C ASN A 204 7.04 -2.93 7.99
N GLU A 205 5.90 -2.30 8.30
CA GLU A 205 4.76 -2.22 7.39
C GLU A 205 5.12 -1.55 6.05
N ALA A 206 6.00 -0.55 6.03
CA ALA A 206 6.42 0.12 4.80
C ALA A 206 7.04 -0.82 3.75
N LEU A 207 7.98 -1.68 4.14
CA LEU A 207 8.66 -2.59 3.21
C LEU A 207 7.71 -3.70 2.71
N ASP A 208 6.89 -4.25 3.62
CA ASP A 208 5.86 -5.22 3.26
C ASP A 208 4.85 -4.62 2.28
N LEU A 209 4.40 -3.39 2.53
CA LEU A 209 3.47 -2.69 1.63
C LEU A 209 4.09 -2.35 0.27
N MET A 210 5.39 -2.05 0.19
CA MET A 210 6.10 -1.90 -1.07
C MET A 210 6.11 -3.23 -1.85
N ALA A 211 6.39 -4.35 -1.18
CA ALA A 211 6.37 -5.67 -1.80
C ALA A 211 4.95 -6.07 -2.28
N TYR A 212 3.92 -5.75 -1.49
CA TYR A 212 2.52 -6.00 -1.85
C TYR A 212 2.09 -5.16 -3.04
N ASN A 213 2.58 -3.93 -3.13
CA ASN A 213 2.28 -3.05 -4.26
C ASN A 213 3.00 -3.52 -5.54
N LEU A 214 4.26 -3.96 -5.45
CA LEU A 214 4.95 -4.62 -6.57
C LEU A 214 4.20 -5.89 -7.03
N ALA A 215 3.66 -6.69 -6.10
CA ALA A 215 2.82 -7.82 -6.44
C ALA A 215 1.56 -7.40 -7.23
N ALA A 216 0.90 -6.30 -6.83
CA ALA A 216 -0.22 -5.75 -7.56
C ALA A 216 0.18 -5.29 -8.98
N PHE A 217 1.32 -4.62 -9.12
CA PHE A 217 1.88 -4.20 -10.41
C PHE A 217 2.15 -5.40 -11.34
N LEU A 218 2.74 -6.48 -10.79
CA LEU A 218 2.98 -7.72 -11.53
C LEU A 218 1.68 -8.42 -11.96
N LYS A 219 0.64 -8.44 -11.10
CA LYS A 219 -0.68 -8.99 -11.47
C LYS A 219 -1.30 -8.23 -12.65
N LEU A 220 -1.01 -6.93 -12.78
CA LEU A 220 -1.46 -6.09 -13.89
C LEU A 220 -0.55 -6.17 -15.13
N ASN A 221 0.41 -7.09 -15.15
CA ASN A 221 1.43 -7.22 -16.20
C ASN A 221 2.24 -5.92 -16.40
N GLY A 222 2.45 -5.16 -15.32
CA GLY A 222 3.08 -3.84 -15.40
C GLY A 222 4.49 -3.83 -16.00
N GLU A 223 5.27 -4.89 -15.79
CA GLU A 223 6.63 -5.02 -16.36
C GLU A 223 6.64 -5.25 -17.88
N THR A 224 5.57 -5.85 -18.41
CA THR A 224 5.42 -6.14 -19.84
C THR A 224 4.36 -5.27 -20.50
N LEU A 225 3.90 -4.24 -19.79
CA LEU A 225 2.91 -3.30 -20.28
C LEU A 225 3.47 -2.52 -21.46
N ASN A 226 2.73 -2.48 -22.58
CA ASN A 226 3.06 -1.59 -23.68
C ASN A 226 2.62 -0.17 -23.33
N TRP A 227 3.57 0.66 -22.90
CA TRP A 227 3.32 2.05 -22.51
C TRP A 227 3.03 3.00 -23.69
N GLU A 228 3.34 2.61 -24.92
CA GLU A 228 2.94 3.35 -26.13
C GLU A 228 1.46 3.12 -26.48
N ARG A 229 0.91 1.97 -26.06
CA ARG A 229 -0.48 1.60 -26.28
C ARG A 229 -1.08 1.02 -24.99
N PRO A 230 -1.15 1.83 -23.92
CA PRO A 230 -1.59 1.34 -22.62
C PRO A 230 -3.06 0.93 -22.65
N PRO A 231 -3.45 -0.07 -21.85
CA PRO A 231 -4.87 -0.37 -21.64
C PRO A 231 -5.56 0.84 -20.98
N ALA A 232 -6.88 0.94 -21.14
CA ALA A 232 -7.66 2.10 -20.69
C ALA A 232 -7.46 2.48 -19.22
N TRP A 233 -7.19 1.49 -18.35
CA TRP A 233 -6.97 1.72 -16.91
C TRP A 233 -5.59 2.32 -16.58
N ALA A 234 -4.62 2.20 -17.48
CA ALA A 234 -3.24 2.70 -17.33
C ALA A 234 -2.99 3.99 -18.10
N ASP A 235 -3.95 4.42 -18.92
CA ASP A 235 -3.92 5.67 -19.67
C ASP A 235 -4.59 6.78 -18.83
N PRO A 236 -3.84 7.78 -18.34
CA PRO A 236 -4.41 8.84 -17.51
C PRO A 236 -5.54 9.62 -18.20
N ASP A 237 -5.46 9.83 -19.51
CA ASP A 237 -6.45 10.61 -20.25
C ASP A 237 -7.79 9.86 -20.31
N ARG A 238 -7.75 8.53 -20.35
CA ARG A 238 -8.94 7.66 -20.41
C ARG A 238 -9.44 7.23 -19.04
N ALA A 239 -8.54 7.06 -18.08
CA ALA A 239 -8.85 6.54 -16.75
C ALA A 239 -9.27 7.63 -15.76
N ALA A 240 -8.80 8.87 -15.94
CA ALA A 240 -9.04 9.92 -14.95
C ALA A 240 -10.48 10.39 -14.97
N ILE A 241 -11.07 10.43 -13.77
CA ILE A 241 -12.43 10.88 -13.49
C ILE A 241 -12.42 12.36 -13.07
N PRO A 242 -13.51 13.11 -13.32
CA PRO A 242 -13.68 14.44 -12.73
C PRO A 242 -13.68 14.38 -11.21
N LEU A 243 -13.02 15.33 -10.57
CA LEU A 243 -13.10 15.56 -9.12
C LEU A 243 -14.12 16.67 -8.87
N ALA A 244 -14.95 16.50 -7.83
CA ALA A 244 -15.81 17.57 -7.38
C ALA A 244 -14.93 18.77 -6.95
N THR A 245 -15.22 19.95 -7.49
CA THR A 245 -14.41 21.18 -7.33
C THR A 245 -14.50 21.82 -5.94
N ASP A 246 -15.00 21.10 -4.93
CA ASP A 246 -15.06 21.61 -3.57
C ASP A 246 -13.71 21.37 -2.87
N ALA A 247 -12.81 22.34 -3.08
CA ALA A 247 -11.65 22.65 -2.27
C ALA A 247 -10.93 21.43 -1.65
N ILE A 248 -10.21 20.67 -2.49
CA ILE A 248 -9.09 19.88 -1.97
C ILE A 248 -8.08 20.89 -1.43
N PRO A 249 -7.81 20.95 -0.11
CA PRO A 249 -6.74 21.80 0.38
C PRO A 249 -5.45 21.36 -0.32
N PRO A 250 -4.63 22.30 -0.83
CA PRO A 250 -3.39 21.95 -1.51
C PRO A 250 -2.58 21.01 -0.62
N PRO A 251 -1.83 20.04 -1.19
CA PRO A 251 -0.93 19.21 -0.41
C PRO A 251 -0.13 20.13 0.51
N PRO A 252 0.04 19.76 1.80
CA PRO A 252 0.67 20.65 2.77
C PRO A 252 1.98 21.15 2.17
N LYS A 253 2.08 22.48 2.00
CA LYS A 253 3.34 23.09 1.56
C LYS A 253 4.43 22.50 2.44
N PRO A 254 5.53 21.98 1.87
CA PRO A 254 6.65 21.51 2.67
C PRO A 254 6.95 22.61 3.67
N ALA A 255 6.86 22.30 4.96
CA ALA A 255 7.17 23.27 5.99
C ALA A 255 8.56 23.80 5.65
N ALA A 256 8.64 25.11 5.38
CA ALA A 256 9.90 25.74 5.02
C ALA A 256 10.92 25.29 6.06
N LYS A 257 11.85 24.45 5.61
CA LYS A 257 12.86 23.83 6.44
C LYS A 257 13.54 24.99 7.15
N ARG A 258 13.46 25.03 8.48
CA ARG A 258 13.95 26.10 9.37
C ARG A 258 15.49 26.18 9.39
N TRP A 259 16.14 25.96 8.24
CA TRP A 259 17.60 26.01 8.07
C TRP A 259 18.16 27.42 8.22
N ASN A 260 17.37 28.47 7.98
CA ASN A 260 17.85 29.85 8.15
C ASN A 260 18.06 30.25 9.62
N ALA A 261 17.43 29.57 10.58
CA ALA A 261 17.61 29.88 12.00
C ALA A 261 18.93 29.34 12.60
N LEU A 262 19.62 28.42 11.90
CA LEU A 262 20.93 27.90 12.30
C LEU A 262 22.11 28.64 11.63
N LEU A 263 21.83 29.41 10.57
CA LEU A 263 22.83 30.27 9.91
C LEU A 263 22.92 31.67 10.56
N ASP A 264 21.82 32.20 11.11
CA ASP A 264 21.83 33.47 11.86
C ASP A 264 22.41 33.36 13.28
N LEU A 265 22.47 32.16 13.87
CA LEU A 265 23.07 31.98 15.20
C LEU A 265 24.61 31.87 15.19
N LYS A 266 25.24 31.84 14.00
CA LYS A 266 26.70 31.75 13.85
C LYS A 266 27.36 33.07 13.43
N SER A 267 26.61 34.16 13.24
CA SER A 267 27.18 35.48 12.91
C SER A 267 27.28 36.44 14.11
N THR A 268 26.78 36.09 15.30
CA THR A 268 26.68 37.01 16.45
C THR A 268 27.53 36.65 17.68
N ARG A 269 28.59 35.84 17.54
CA ARG A 269 29.51 35.53 18.67
C ARG A 269 30.99 35.48 18.31
N ALA A 270 31.50 36.52 17.63
CA ALA A 270 32.94 36.63 17.40
C ALA A 270 33.56 38.00 17.77
N GLU A 271 32.82 38.96 18.34
CA GLU A 271 33.39 40.30 18.65
C GLU A 271 33.45 40.68 20.14
N ASP A 272 32.93 39.88 21.08
CA ASP A 272 32.94 40.21 22.52
C ASP A 272 33.95 39.40 23.36
N LEU A 273 35.10 39.02 22.79
CA LEU A 273 36.23 38.49 23.55
C LEU A 273 37.55 39.14 23.12
N LEU A 274 37.69 40.43 23.47
CA LEU A 274 38.95 41.10 23.80
C LEU A 274 38.70 42.13 24.90
#